data_AF-A0A5E4A1R2-F1
#
_entry.id   AF-A0A5E4A1R2-F1
#
_cell.length_a   1.000
_cell.length_b   1.000
_cell.length_c   1.000
_cell.angle_alpha   90.00
_cell.angle_beta   90.00
_cell.angle_gamma   90.00
#
_symmetry.space_group_name_H-M   'P 1'
#
loop_
_entity.id
_entity.type
_entity.pdbx_description
1 polymer ?
#
loop_
_entity_poly.entity_id
_entity_poly.type
_entity_poly.pdbx_seq_one_letter_code
_entity_poly.pdbx_strand_id
1 'polypeptide(L)'
;MRPTQKGSPAHVQDSSMPVLAQPQAGGSGGYWPARHSGARAVLLELYQEHLNPAGCSFLTKEELLQRCAQKTLKVVPGNAQSWPALRSLLHRNLVLRTHQPARYSLTPEGLELAQKLAESESLSLLNVGTGPEKPCGEESAVPGAASAELGASEGGVHQPLLELRPREYRVLLCVDISETRGAGHRQELLRELQRMHVAHTVRKLHVGDFVWVAQETRPRDPARPGELVLDHIVERKRLDDLCSSIIDGRFREQKFRLKRCGLGHRVYLVEEYGSVHNLSLPESTLLQAVTNTQVIDGFFVKRTVDIKESAAYLALLTRGLERLYQGHTLRSRPWGTPGDPESGARPTPNPLCSLLTFSDFNTGAIKNKAQSVREVFARQLMQVRGISGEKAAALVDRYSTPASLLAAYDACATPKEQEMLLSTIKCGRLQRNLGPVLSRTLSQLYCTYSPLT
;
A
#
# COMPACT_ATOMS: atom_id res chain seq x y z
N MET A 1 62.86 4.73 16.67
CA MET A 1 63.23 4.23 15.33
C MET A 1 63.15 2.71 15.30
N ARG A 2 62.13 2.17 14.64
CA ARG A 2 62.11 0.92 13.85
C ARG A 2 60.86 1.03 12.95
N PRO A 3 60.98 0.87 11.63
CA PRO A 3 59.89 1.16 10.69
C PRO A 3 59.08 -0.10 10.38
N THR A 4 57.76 0.01 10.33
CA THR A 4 56.87 -1.02 9.76
C THR A 4 56.25 -0.49 8.48
N GLN A 5 56.34 -1.32 7.44
CA GLN A 5 56.09 -0.98 6.04
C GLN A 5 54.61 -0.71 5.75
N LYS A 6 54.40 0.29 4.88
CA LYS A 6 53.12 0.67 4.27
C LYS A 6 52.59 -0.46 3.39
N GLY A 7 51.40 -0.97 3.71
CA GLY A 7 50.59 -1.79 2.80
C GLY A 7 49.77 -0.91 1.85
N SER A 8 49.78 -1.26 0.58
CA SER A 8 49.05 -0.64 -0.53
C SER A 8 47.53 -0.81 -0.36
N PRO A 9 46.69 0.21 -0.62
CA PRO A 9 45.24 0.03 -0.64
C PRO A 9 44.81 -0.56 -1.99
N ALA A 10 44.10 -1.69 -1.92
CA ALA A 10 43.47 -2.36 -3.05
C ALA A 10 42.34 -1.50 -3.63
N HIS A 11 42.30 -1.46 -4.97
CA HIS A 11 41.22 -0.89 -5.77
C HIS A 11 39.93 -1.68 -5.54
N VAL A 12 38.89 -1.04 -5.00
CA VAL A 12 37.52 -1.58 -4.97
C VAL A 12 36.73 -0.83 -6.04
N GLN A 13 36.43 -1.50 -7.16
CA GLN A 13 35.47 -1.05 -8.15
C GLN A 13 34.09 -1.57 -7.75
N ASP A 14 33.17 -0.64 -7.57
CA ASP A 14 31.76 -0.85 -7.22
C ASP A 14 30.95 -0.83 -8.53
N SER A 15 30.41 -1.97 -8.94
CA SER A 15 29.56 -2.10 -10.13
C SER A 15 28.39 -3.02 -9.82
N SER A 16 27.28 -2.44 -9.40
CA SER A 16 25.99 -3.12 -9.16
C SER A 16 25.01 -2.79 -10.28
N MET A 17 25.03 -3.62 -11.33
CA MET A 17 23.90 -3.80 -12.25
C MET A 17 23.19 -5.12 -11.88
N PRO A 18 21.85 -5.19 -11.95
CA PRO A 18 21.12 -6.41 -11.61
C PRO A 18 21.39 -7.49 -12.66
N VAL A 19 22.08 -8.54 -12.21
CA VAL A 19 22.38 -9.76 -12.95
C VAL A 19 21.08 -10.42 -13.40
N LEU A 20 20.92 -10.58 -14.72
CA LEU A 20 19.99 -11.54 -15.31
C LEU A 20 20.30 -12.92 -14.70
N ALA A 21 19.33 -13.51 -14.01
CA ALA A 21 19.43 -14.87 -13.49
C ALA A 21 19.69 -15.85 -14.64
N GLN A 22 20.93 -16.32 -14.76
CA GLN A 22 21.28 -17.43 -15.64
C GLN A 22 20.71 -18.75 -15.07
N PRO A 23 20.23 -19.65 -15.94
CA PRO A 23 19.61 -20.90 -15.52
C PRO A 23 20.67 -21.89 -14.99
N GLN A 24 20.40 -22.47 -13.82
CA GLN A 24 21.16 -23.63 -13.34
C GLN A 24 20.88 -24.83 -14.25
N ALA A 25 21.92 -25.37 -14.86
CA ALA A 25 21.89 -26.63 -15.59
C ALA A 25 21.62 -27.79 -14.63
N GLY A 26 20.51 -28.50 -14.85
CA GLY A 26 20.15 -29.69 -14.08
C GLY A 26 19.23 -30.60 -14.86
N GLY A 27 19.79 -31.71 -15.36
CA GLY A 27 19.08 -32.94 -15.73
C GLY A 27 18.30 -32.90 -17.05
N SER A 28 18.81 -33.63 -18.05
CA SER A 28 18.12 -34.03 -19.28
C SER A 28 16.97 -35.02 -18.99
N GLY A 29 15.95 -34.56 -18.28
CA GLY A 29 14.68 -35.25 -18.08
C GLY A 29 13.56 -34.31 -18.47
N GLY A 30 12.94 -34.53 -19.63
CA GLY A 30 11.83 -33.71 -20.12
C GLY A 30 10.70 -33.66 -19.08
N TYR A 31 10.28 -32.45 -18.69
CA TYR A 31 9.20 -32.26 -17.74
C TYR A 31 7.86 -32.70 -18.35
N TRP A 32 7.28 -33.78 -17.84
CA TRP A 32 5.95 -34.26 -18.22
C TRP A 32 4.96 -34.12 -17.05
N PRO A 33 4.00 -33.19 -17.12
CA PRO A 33 3.04 -32.99 -16.03
C PRO A 33 2.04 -34.15 -15.94
N ALA A 34 1.78 -34.62 -14.70
CA ALA A 34 0.86 -35.73 -14.43
C ALA A 34 -0.56 -35.43 -14.93
N ARG A 35 -1.30 -36.49 -15.33
CA ARG A 35 -2.64 -36.43 -15.96
C ARG A 35 -3.69 -35.63 -15.19
N HIS A 36 -3.57 -35.53 -13.86
CA HIS A 36 -4.50 -34.80 -12.99
C HIS A 36 -3.87 -33.59 -12.29
N SER A 37 -2.74 -33.08 -12.79
CA SER A 37 -2.07 -31.93 -12.18
C SER A 37 -2.64 -30.60 -12.67
N GLY A 38 -2.74 -29.62 -11.75
CA GLY A 38 -3.14 -28.24 -12.10
C GLY A 38 -2.21 -27.58 -13.13
N ALA A 39 -0.96 -28.04 -13.25
CA ALA A 39 -0.01 -27.57 -14.28
C ALA A 39 -0.43 -28.00 -15.69
N ARG A 40 -0.92 -29.24 -15.86
CA ARG A 40 -1.41 -29.76 -17.13
C ARG A 40 -2.69 -29.04 -17.58
N ALA A 41 -3.60 -28.77 -16.64
CA ALA A 41 -4.82 -28.02 -16.92
C ALA A 41 -4.54 -26.60 -17.42
N VAL A 42 -3.58 -25.90 -16.81
CA VAL A 42 -3.17 -24.55 -17.23
C VAL A 42 -2.55 -24.53 -18.63
N LEU A 43 -1.70 -25.52 -18.96
CA LEU A 43 -1.08 -25.60 -20.29
C LEU A 43 -2.09 -25.87 -21.41
N LEU A 44 -3.06 -26.76 -21.18
CA LEU A 44 -4.11 -27.06 -22.16
C LEU A 44 -5.06 -25.88 -22.37
N GLU A 45 -5.37 -25.12 -21.31
CA GLU A 45 -6.26 -23.96 -21.41
C GLU A 45 -5.61 -22.79 -22.18
N LEU A 46 -4.32 -22.55 -21.93
CA LEU A 46 -3.55 -21.56 -22.68
C LEU A 46 -3.34 -21.97 -24.15
N TYR A 47 -3.21 -23.28 -24.42
CA TYR A 47 -3.13 -23.80 -25.79
C TYR A 47 -4.45 -23.67 -26.55
N GLN A 48 -5.59 -23.90 -25.89
CA GLN A 48 -6.92 -23.68 -26.48
C GLN A 48 -7.18 -22.21 -26.80
N GLU A 49 -6.74 -21.28 -25.95
CA GLU A 49 -6.83 -19.84 -26.25
C GLU A 49 -5.89 -19.44 -27.39
N HIS A 50 -4.70 -20.04 -27.50
CA HIS A 50 -3.79 -19.82 -28.62
C HIS A 50 -4.35 -20.31 -29.97
N LEU A 51 -5.18 -21.35 -29.95
CA LEU A 51 -5.84 -21.88 -31.15
C LEU A 51 -7.09 -21.09 -31.57
N ASN A 52 -7.58 -20.15 -30.75
CA ASN A 52 -8.77 -19.38 -31.05
C ASN A 52 -8.43 -18.12 -31.88
N PRO A 53 -8.82 -18.04 -33.17
CA PRO A 53 -8.42 -16.94 -34.06
C PRO A 53 -9.08 -15.59 -33.72
N ALA A 54 -10.06 -15.56 -32.81
CA ALA A 54 -10.70 -14.34 -32.30
C ALA A 54 -10.28 -13.97 -30.86
N GLY A 55 -9.45 -14.79 -30.21
CA GLY A 55 -8.98 -14.59 -28.84
C GLY A 55 -7.73 -13.73 -28.76
N CYS A 56 -7.59 -12.98 -27.67
CA CYS A 56 -6.30 -12.41 -27.30
C CYS A 56 -5.41 -13.57 -26.84
N SER A 57 -4.20 -13.75 -27.39
CA SER A 57 -3.26 -14.84 -27.09
C SER A 57 -2.70 -14.86 -25.65
N PHE A 58 -3.40 -14.22 -24.72
CA PHE A 58 -3.08 -14.12 -23.31
C PHE A 58 -4.35 -14.31 -22.47
N LEU A 59 -4.19 -14.91 -21.28
CA LEU A 59 -5.25 -14.98 -20.28
C LEU A 59 -4.84 -14.23 -19.01
N THR A 60 -5.81 -13.56 -18.38
CA THR A 60 -5.63 -12.99 -17.05
C THR A 60 -5.69 -14.08 -15.98
N LYS A 61 -5.22 -13.74 -14.77
CA LYS A 61 -5.28 -14.63 -13.61
C LYS A 61 -6.71 -15.08 -13.32
N GLU A 62 -7.66 -14.16 -13.39
CA GLU A 62 -9.07 -14.38 -13.07
C GLU A 62 -9.71 -15.32 -14.09
N GLU A 63 -9.44 -15.12 -15.38
CA GLU A 63 -9.93 -16.00 -16.47
C GLU A 63 -9.36 -17.42 -16.39
N LEU A 64 -8.05 -17.55 -16.10
CA LEU A 64 -7.42 -18.87 -15.91
C LEU A 64 -8.04 -19.65 -14.76
N LEU A 65 -8.31 -18.99 -13.64
CA LEU A 65 -8.94 -19.62 -12.48
C LEU A 65 -10.39 -20.04 -12.77
N GLN A 66 -11.14 -19.19 -13.48
CA GLN A 66 -12.53 -19.47 -13.84
C GLN A 66 -12.66 -20.65 -14.81
N ARG A 67 -11.82 -20.71 -15.85
CA ARG A 67 -11.86 -21.81 -16.83
C ARG A 67 -11.32 -23.12 -16.26
N CYS A 68 -10.28 -23.07 -15.41
CA CYS A 68 -9.81 -24.25 -14.68
C CYS A 68 -10.89 -24.82 -13.74
N ALA A 69 -11.69 -23.96 -13.10
CA ALA A 69 -12.80 -24.37 -12.24
C ALA A 69 -13.97 -24.99 -13.02
N GLN A 70 -14.26 -24.50 -14.23
CA GLN A 70 -15.34 -25.03 -15.07
C GLN A 70 -15.06 -26.45 -15.58
N LYS A 71 -13.82 -26.79 -15.91
CA LYS A 71 -13.44 -28.16 -16.33
C LYS A 71 -13.29 -29.17 -15.18
N THR A 72 -13.12 -28.73 -13.93
CA THR A 72 -13.01 -29.62 -12.77
C THR A 72 -14.36 -30.18 -12.29
N LEU A 73 -15.49 -29.69 -12.81
CA LEU A 73 -16.83 -30.14 -12.41
C LEU A 73 -17.23 -31.55 -12.91
N LYS A 74 -16.35 -32.26 -13.64
CA LYS A 74 -16.58 -33.66 -14.05
C LYS A 74 -15.77 -34.72 -13.30
N VAL A 75 -14.93 -34.35 -12.31
CA VAL A 75 -14.17 -35.33 -11.52
C VAL A 75 -14.02 -34.85 -10.06
N VAL A 76 -14.26 -35.76 -9.11
CA VAL A 76 -14.26 -35.64 -7.63
C VAL A 76 -13.36 -34.52 -7.04
N PRO A 77 -13.82 -33.76 -6.03
CA PRO A 77 -13.09 -32.61 -5.49
C PRO A 77 -11.92 -33.06 -4.59
N GLY A 78 -10.71 -33.02 -5.14
CA GLY A 78 -9.48 -33.31 -4.41
C GLY A 78 -8.29 -32.52 -4.96
N ASN A 79 -7.94 -31.43 -4.27
CA ASN A 79 -6.61 -30.81 -4.26
C ASN A 79 -6.00 -30.22 -5.56
N ALA A 80 -6.80 -29.65 -6.46
CA ALA A 80 -6.29 -28.88 -7.60
C ALA A 80 -6.07 -27.38 -7.27
N GLN A 81 -5.10 -27.05 -6.41
CA GLN A 81 -4.60 -25.67 -6.33
C GLN A 81 -3.79 -25.38 -7.61
N SER A 82 -4.38 -24.67 -8.57
CA SER A 82 -3.77 -24.27 -9.86
C SER A 82 -2.69 -23.19 -9.71
N TRP A 83 -2.64 -22.48 -8.58
CA TRP A 83 -1.75 -21.34 -8.37
C TRP A 83 -0.29 -21.70 -8.03
N PRO A 84 -0.01 -22.70 -7.15
CA PRO A 84 1.34 -23.25 -6.98
C PRO A 84 1.91 -23.87 -8.26
N ALA A 85 1.03 -24.43 -9.10
CA ALA A 85 1.40 -24.99 -10.39
C ALA A 85 1.84 -23.91 -11.39
N LEU A 86 1.13 -22.78 -11.48
CA LEU A 86 1.50 -21.66 -12.35
C LEU A 86 2.87 -21.05 -11.97
N ARG A 87 3.20 -20.96 -10.67
CA ARG A 87 4.52 -20.51 -10.21
C ARG A 87 5.64 -21.46 -10.66
N SER A 88 5.39 -22.77 -10.59
CA SER A 88 6.33 -23.78 -11.08
C SER A 88 6.53 -23.69 -12.61
N LEU A 89 5.48 -23.37 -13.37
CA LEU A 89 5.55 -23.19 -14.83
C LEU A 89 6.29 -21.91 -15.24
N LEU A 90 6.12 -20.81 -14.51
CA LEU A 90 6.92 -19.58 -14.71
C LEU A 90 8.40 -19.84 -14.42
N HIS A 91 8.73 -20.56 -13.34
CA HIS A 91 10.11 -20.88 -12.97
C HIS A 91 10.79 -21.84 -13.97
N ARG A 92 10.00 -22.64 -14.71
CA ARG A 92 10.47 -23.57 -15.75
C ARG A 92 10.45 -22.98 -17.16
N ASN A 93 10.16 -21.69 -17.29
CA ASN A 93 10.09 -20.96 -18.57
C ASN A 93 9.07 -21.55 -19.57
N LEU A 94 7.95 -22.07 -19.07
CA LEU A 94 6.86 -22.64 -19.90
C LEU A 94 5.69 -21.66 -20.09
N VAL A 95 5.65 -20.59 -19.29
CA VAL A 95 4.63 -19.53 -19.34
C VAL A 95 5.34 -18.19 -19.15
N LEU A 96 4.95 -17.18 -19.93
CA LEU A 96 5.40 -15.80 -19.83
C LEU A 96 4.37 -14.96 -19.09
N ARG A 97 4.86 -14.04 -18.27
CA ARG A 97 4.03 -12.99 -17.65
C ARG A 97 4.39 -11.64 -18.27
N THR A 98 3.44 -11.01 -18.93
CA THR A 98 3.58 -9.67 -19.52
C THR A 98 2.60 -8.67 -18.89
N HIS A 99 3.00 -7.40 -18.80
CA HIS A 99 2.21 -6.26 -18.29
C HIS A 99 1.75 -6.28 -16.81
N GLN A 100 1.23 -5.12 -16.38
CA GLN A 100 0.39 -4.94 -15.19
C GLN A 100 -0.93 -4.29 -15.65
N PRO A 101 -2.10 -4.97 -15.52
CA PRO A 101 -2.34 -6.28 -14.88
C PRO A 101 -1.66 -7.46 -15.58
N ALA A 102 -1.37 -8.51 -14.80
CA ALA A 102 -0.56 -9.65 -15.25
C ALA A 102 -1.29 -10.50 -16.29
N ARG A 103 -0.74 -10.57 -17.51
CA ARG A 103 -1.20 -11.40 -18.61
C ARG A 103 -0.27 -12.61 -18.75
N TYR A 104 -0.85 -13.80 -18.89
CA TYR A 104 -0.11 -15.06 -19.02
C TYR A 104 -0.24 -15.59 -20.44
N SER A 105 0.89 -15.93 -21.07
CA SER A 105 0.96 -16.49 -22.43
C SER A 105 1.98 -17.65 -22.45
N LEU A 106 1.90 -18.54 -23.45
CA LEU A 106 2.85 -19.65 -23.57
C LEU A 106 4.18 -19.18 -24.17
N THR A 107 5.29 -19.73 -23.68
CA THR A 107 6.58 -19.68 -24.40
C THR A 107 6.57 -20.67 -25.58
N PRO A 108 7.51 -20.56 -26.54
CA PRO A 108 7.69 -21.57 -27.59
C PRO A 108 7.91 -22.98 -26.99
N GLU A 109 8.68 -23.12 -25.92
CA GLU A 109 8.88 -24.41 -25.25
C GLU A 109 7.60 -24.91 -24.55
N GLY A 110 6.79 -23.99 -24.01
CA GLY A 110 5.48 -24.28 -23.43
C GLY A 110 4.45 -24.74 -24.47
N LEU A 111 4.49 -24.18 -25.68
CA LEU A 111 3.61 -24.54 -26.80
C LEU A 111 3.86 -25.97 -27.28
N GLU A 112 5.13 -26.34 -27.49
CA GLU A 112 5.49 -27.70 -27.91
C GLU A 112 5.07 -28.76 -26.89
N LEU A 113 5.23 -28.47 -25.60
CA LEU A 113 4.81 -29.37 -24.53
C LEU A 113 3.28 -29.47 -24.46
N ALA A 114 2.57 -28.35 -24.61
CA ALA A 114 1.11 -28.34 -24.61
C ALA A 114 0.53 -29.09 -25.84
N GLN A 115 1.15 -28.97 -27.00
CA GLN A 115 0.78 -29.72 -28.20
C GLN A 115 0.95 -31.23 -28.01
N LYS A 116 2.11 -31.69 -27.51
CA LYS A 116 2.35 -33.10 -27.19
C LYS A 116 1.36 -33.66 -26.16
N LEU A 117 0.92 -32.83 -25.21
CA LEU A 117 -0.10 -33.20 -24.23
C LEU A 117 -1.49 -33.31 -24.86
N ALA A 118 -1.88 -32.39 -25.76
CA ALA A 118 -3.16 -32.41 -26.47
C ALA A 118 -3.28 -33.60 -27.45
N GLU A 119 -2.19 -33.95 -28.14
CA GLU A 119 -2.10 -35.13 -29.00
C GLU A 119 -2.28 -36.42 -28.18
N SER A 120 -1.70 -36.48 -26.97
CA SER A 120 -1.87 -37.62 -26.06
C SER A 120 -3.30 -37.80 -25.54
N GLU A 121 -4.05 -36.70 -25.40
CA GLU A 121 -5.48 -36.72 -25.04
C GLU A 121 -6.37 -37.12 -26.21
N SER A 122 -6.06 -36.63 -27.41
CA SER A 122 -6.77 -36.99 -28.64
C SER A 122 -6.62 -38.48 -28.97
N LEU A 123 -5.43 -39.04 -28.79
CA LEU A 123 -5.19 -40.49 -28.93
C LEU A 123 -5.90 -41.32 -27.85
N SER A 124 -6.16 -40.76 -26.67
CA SER A 124 -6.90 -41.42 -25.60
C SER A 124 -8.42 -41.45 -25.84
N LEU A 125 -8.95 -40.49 -26.60
CA LEU A 125 -10.38 -40.41 -26.95
C LEU A 125 -10.76 -41.28 -28.15
N LEU A 126 -9.80 -41.64 -29.02
CA LEU A 126 -10.03 -42.50 -30.18
C LEU A 126 -10.12 -44.01 -29.85
N ASN A 127 -9.81 -44.41 -28.60
CA ASN A 127 -9.80 -45.80 -28.16
C ASN A 127 -11.08 -46.27 -27.43
N VAL A 128 -12.17 -45.50 -27.50
CA VAL A 128 -13.50 -45.95 -27.03
C VAL A 128 -14.47 -45.91 -28.21
N GLY A 129 -14.64 -47.07 -28.84
CA GLY A 129 -15.55 -47.25 -29.96
C GLY A 129 -17.00 -47.51 -29.54
N THR A 130 -17.89 -46.79 -30.25
CA THR A 130 -19.17 -47.22 -30.86
C THR A 130 -20.42 -47.50 -30.01
N GLY A 131 -21.47 -46.69 -30.27
CA GLY A 131 -22.88 -47.12 -30.30
C GLY A 131 -23.90 -45.97 -30.12
N PRO A 132 -25.10 -46.02 -30.74
CA PRO A 132 -25.63 -44.93 -31.58
C PRO A 132 -26.92 -44.20 -31.09
N GLU A 133 -27.19 -43.03 -31.72
CA GLU A 133 -28.48 -42.29 -32.03
C GLU A 133 -29.53 -42.10 -30.90
N LYS A 134 -30.33 -41.02 -30.71
CA LYS A 134 -30.97 -39.94 -31.51
C LYS A 134 -31.81 -39.05 -30.50
N PRO A 135 -32.70 -38.09 -30.87
CA PRO A 135 -32.51 -36.71 -31.35
C PRO A 135 -33.32 -35.63 -30.57
N CYS A 136 -33.23 -34.35 -31.00
CA CYS A 136 -34.22 -33.22 -30.91
C CYS A 136 -34.80 -32.79 -29.54
N GLY A 137 -35.20 -31.54 -29.29
CA GLY A 137 -35.41 -30.34 -30.13
C GLY A 137 -35.06 -29.06 -29.33
N GLU A 138 -34.76 -27.94 -30.01
CA GLU A 138 -35.71 -26.84 -30.33
C GLU A 138 -36.13 -26.08 -29.04
N GLU A 139 -35.98 -24.76 -28.88
CA GLU A 139 -36.06 -23.58 -29.77
C GLU A 139 -35.10 -22.48 -29.23
N SER A 140 -34.37 -21.74 -30.07
CA SER A 140 -34.74 -20.42 -30.67
C SER A 140 -34.96 -19.32 -29.62
N ALA A 141 -34.48 -18.07 -29.70
CA ALA A 141 -33.79 -17.30 -30.73
C ALA A 141 -33.13 -16.07 -30.05
N VAL A 142 -32.04 -15.59 -30.64
CA VAL A 142 -31.49 -14.22 -30.53
C VAL A 142 -32.38 -13.34 -31.46
N PRO A 143 -32.52 -11.99 -31.38
CA PRO A 143 -31.47 -11.03 -31.04
C PRO A 143 -31.91 -9.66 -30.45
N GLY A 144 -30.95 -8.76 -30.22
CA GLY A 144 -31.24 -7.32 -30.25
C GLY A 144 -30.31 -6.45 -29.41
N ALA A 145 -29.29 -5.90 -30.06
CA ALA A 145 -28.50 -4.79 -29.55
C ALA A 145 -29.37 -3.53 -29.40
N ALA A 146 -29.21 -2.80 -28.30
CA ALA A 146 -29.60 -1.41 -28.19
C ALA A 146 -28.61 -0.67 -27.28
N SER A 147 -28.02 0.38 -27.84
CA SER A 147 -27.16 1.37 -27.22
C SER A 147 -27.81 2.01 -25.98
N ALA A 148 -26.99 2.36 -24.98
CA ALA A 148 -27.34 3.38 -24.00
C ALA A 148 -26.12 4.26 -23.71
N GLU A 149 -26.33 5.53 -23.99
CA GLU A 149 -25.35 6.61 -24.00
C GLU A 149 -24.85 6.98 -22.60
N LEU A 150 -23.62 7.48 -22.59
CA LEU A 150 -22.98 8.16 -21.48
C LEU A 150 -23.65 9.52 -21.23
N GLY A 151 -24.62 9.54 -20.32
CA GLY A 151 -25.11 10.76 -19.69
C GLY A 151 -24.18 11.17 -18.54
N ALA A 152 -23.39 12.22 -18.77
CA ALA A 152 -22.70 12.94 -17.72
C ALA A 152 -23.73 13.67 -16.85
N SER A 153 -23.93 13.20 -15.62
CA SER A 153 -24.57 13.99 -14.57
C SER A 153 -23.55 14.23 -13.46
N GLU A 154 -23.03 15.45 -13.40
CA GLU A 154 -22.46 16.03 -12.19
C GLU A 154 -23.57 16.16 -11.14
N GLY A 155 -23.81 15.07 -10.43
CA GLY A 155 -24.59 15.04 -9.20
C GLY A 155 -23.62 14.71 -8.08
N GLY A 156 -23.15 15.71 -7.34
CA GLY A 156 -22.49 15.48 -6.08
C GLY A 156 -23.44 14.70 -5.17
N VAL A 157 -23.25 13.39 -5.09
CA VAL A 157 -23.97 12.53 -4.14
C VAL A 157 -23.46 12.94 -2.76
N HIS A 158 -24.13 13.92 -2.15
CA HIS A 158 -24.04 14.13 -0.71
C HIS A 158 -24.43 12.80 -0.07
N GLN A 159 -23.45 12.04 0.42
CA GLN A 159 -23.75 10.90 1.27
C GLN A 159 -24.60 11.43 2.42
N PRO A 160 -25.76 10.83 2.70
CA PRO A 160 -26.62 11.29 3.77
C PRO A 160 -25.82 11.30 5.07
N LEU A 161 -25.95 12.39 5.83
CA LEU A 161 -25.28 12.55 7.11
C LEU A 161 -25.69 11.38 8.03
N LEU A 162 -24.76 10.44 8.24
CA LEU A 162 -24.96 9.32 9.15
C LEU A 162 -25.08 9.86 10.58
N GLU A 163 -26.18 9.55 11.25
CA GLU A 163 -26.42 9.81 12.67
C GLU A 163 -26.64 8.47 13.39
N LEU A 164 -25.93 8.24 14.49
CA LEU A 164 -26.06 7.05 15.33
C LEU A 164 -26.49 7.49 16.73
N ARG A 165 -27.71 7.15 17.15
CA ARG A 165 -28.22 7.54 18.48
C ARG A 165 -27.73 6.58 19.57
N PRO A 166 -27.85 6.96 20.86
CA PRO A 166 -27.49 6.06 21.95
C PRO A 166 -28.22 4.71 21.80
N ARG A 167 -27.48 3.61 22.02
CA ARG A 167 -27.95 2.22 21.87
C ARG A 167 -28.20 1.74 20.42
N GLU A 168 -28.06 2.60 19.41
CA GLU A 168 -28.13 2.19 18.01
C GLU A 168 -26.76 1.76 17.46
N TYR A 169 -25.68 2.03 18.18
CA TYR A 169 -24.32 1.63 17.82
C TYR A 169 -23.62 0.87 18.95
N ARG A 170 -22.57 0.16 18.58
CA ARG A 170 -21.57 -0.42 19.48
C ARG A 170 -20.19 0.10 19.13
N VAL A 171 -19.36 0.33 20.14
CA VAL A 171 -17.94 0.65 19.95
C VAL A 171 -17.16 -0.65 19.82
N LEU A 172 -16.30 -0.75 18.83
CA LEU A 172 -15.46 -1.93 18.62
C LEU A 172 -14.03 -1.54 18.26
N LEU A 173 -13.08 -2.32 18.75
CA LEU A 173 -11.67 -2.19 18.42
C LEU A 173 -11.43 -2.69 16.99
N CYS A 174 -10.83 -1.88 16.13
CA CYS A 174 -10.40 -2.27 14.81
C CYS A 174 -8.88 -2.48 14.82
N VAL A 175 -8.45 -3.71 14.56
CA VAL A 175 -7.06 -4.14 14.53
C VAL A 175 -6.58 -4.22 13.09
N ASP A 176 -5.42 -3.65 12.78
CA ASP A 176 -4.83 -3.77 11.45
C ASP A 176 -4.43 -5.22 11.11
N ILE A 177 -4.57 -5.61 9.85
CA ILE A 177 -4.19 -6.93 9.37
C ILE A 177 -2.69 -7.19 9.56
N SER A 178 -1.82 -6.18 9.46
CA SER A 178 -0.37 -6.36 9.65
C SER A 178 -0.01 -6.77 11.09
N GLU A 179 -0.84 -6.41 12.07
CA GLU A 179 -0.71 -6.87 13.45
C GLU A 179 -1.16 -8.31 13.67
N THR A 180 -1.81 -8.93 12.68
CA THR A 180 -2.32 -10.31 12.76
C THR A 180 -1.56 -11.29 11.86
N ARG A 181 -0.92 -10.78 10.80
CA ARG A 181 -0.14 -11.59 9.84
C ARG A 181 1.32 -11.72 10.28
N GLY A 182 1.62 -12.80 10.98
CA GLY A 182 2.97 -13.20 11.37
C GLY A 182 2.96 -14.46 12.23
N ALA A 183 4.05 -15.23 12.25
CA ALA A 183 4.19 -16.40 13.10
C ALA A 183 4.24 -16.00 14.60
N GLY A 184 3.64 -16.82 15.47
CA GLY A 184 3.73 -16.73 16.93
C GLY A 184 3.02 -15.52 17.54
N HIS A 185 3.78 -14.44 17.75
CA HIS A 185 3.45 -13.28 18.59
C HIS A 185 2.23 -12.47 18.13
N ARG A 186 1.96 -12.41 16.83
CA ARG A 186 0.83 -11.62 16.28
C ARG A 186 -0.54 -12.29 16.47
N GLN A 187 -0.57 -13.62 16.53
CA GLN A 187 -1.78 -14.35 16.92
C GLN A 187 -2.03 -14.27 18.43
N GLU A 188 -0.98 -14.07 19.23
CA GLU A 188 -1.09 -13.93 20.69
C GLU A 188 -1.93 -12.72 21.09
N LEU A 189 -1.74 -11.58 20.42
CA LEU A 189 -2.55 -10.37 20.67
C LEU A 189 -4.06 -10.64 20.50
N LEU A 190 -4.47 -11.29 19.40
CA LEU A 190 -5.88 -11.60 19.17
C LEU A 190 -6.43 -12.59 20.22
N ARG A 191 -5.64 -13.60 20.59
CA ARG A 191 -6.04 -14.57 21.64
C ARG A 191 -6.21 -13.87 22.99
N GLU A 192 -5.32 -12.96 23.35
CA GLU A 192 -5.44 -12.18 24.59
C GLU A 192 -6.66 -11.24 24.57
N LEU A 193 -6.90 -10.56 23.45
CA LEU A 193 -8.11 -9.73 23.27
C LEU A 193 -9.40 -10.56 23.39
N GLN A 194 -9.42 -11.77 22.81
CA GLN A 194 -10.53 -12.73 22.95
C GLN A 194 -10.71 -13.19 24.40
N ARG A 195 -9.61 -13.54 25.08
CA ARG A 195 -9.61 -13.94 26.50
C ARG A 195 -10.20 -12.85 27.40
N MET A 196 -9.94 -11.58 27.06
CA MET A 196 -10.48 -10.42 27.78
C MET A 196 -11.87 -9.97 27.31
N HIS A 197 -12.50 -10.73 26.42
CA HIS A 197 -13.84 -10.49 25.90
C HIS A 197 -14.00 -9.11 25.24
N VAL A 198 -12.96 -8.67 24.49
CA VAL A 198 -12.98 -7.40 23.77
C VAL A 198 -13.64 -7.58 22.41
N ALA A 199 -14.71 -6.82 22.14
CA ALA A 199 -15.30 -6.74 20.82
C ALA A 199 -14.32 -6.10 19.84
N HIS A 200 -13.85 -6.87 18.85
CA HIS A 200 -12.88 -6.40 17.88
C HIS A 200 -13.18 -6.91 16.46
N THR A 201 -12.64 -6.20 15.47
CA THR A 201 -12.62 -6.61 14.07
C THR A 201 -11.21 -6.46 13.52
N VAL A 202 -10.86 -7.30 12.55
CA VAL A 202 -9.56 -7.25 11.87
C VAL A 202 -9.78 -6.70 10.46
N ARG A 203 -9.16 -5.58 10.13
CA ARG A 203 -9.33 -4.88 8.84
C ARG A 203 -8.02 -4.30 8.35
N LYS A 204 -7.94 -3.94 7.07
CA LYS A 204 -6.78 -3.20 6.56
C LYS A 204 -6.92 -1.73 6.91
N LEU A 205 -6.02 -1.22 7.75
CA LEU A 205 -5.85 0.19 8.04
C LEU A 205 -4.72 0.75 7.16
N HIS A 206 -4.95 1.90 6.53
CA HIS A 206 -3.89 2.57 5.80
C HIS A 206 -2.95 3.38 6.71
N VAL A 207 -3.42 3.76 7.91
CA VAL A 207 -2.64 4.50 8.92
C VAL A 207 -3.04 4.04 10.33
N GLY A 208 -2.06 3.89 11.21
CA GLY A 208 -2.23 3.33 12.55
C GLY A 208 -2.44 1.81 12.56
N ASP A 209 -2.23 1.23 13.74
CA ASP A 209 -2.37 -0.21 13.98
C ASP A 209 -3.70 -0.54 14.66
N PHE A 210 -4.22 0.41 15.46
CA PHE A 210 -5.52 0.27 16.11
C PHE A 210 -6.33 1.56 16.04
N VAL A 211 -7.61 1.42 15.76
CA VAL A 211 -8.62 2.49 15.85
C VAL A 211 -9.89 1.93 16.48
N TRP A 212 -10.82 2.80 16.88
CA TRP A 212 -12.15 2.37 17.33
C TRP A 212 -13.19 2.87 16.36
N VAL A 213 -14.21 2.04 16.10
CA VAL A 213 -15.35 2.44 15.28
C VAL A 213 -16.64 2.27 16.05
N ALA A 214 -17.52 3.25 15.96
CA ALA A 214 -18.92 3.14 16.32
C ALA A 214 -19.67 2.56 15.12
N GLN A 215 -20.06 1.29 15.25
CA GLN A 215 -20.78 0.55 14.21
C GLN A 215 -22.24 0.44 14.57
N GLU A 216 -23.10 0.75 13.61
CA GLU A 216 -24.55 0.54 13.71
C GLU A 216 -24.90 -0.92 14.02
N THR A 217 -25.79 -1.12 14.98
CA THR A 217 -26.22 -2.44 15.45
C THR A 217 -27.32 -3.06 14.60
N ARG A 218 -28.16 -2.23 13.97
CA ARG A 218 -29.29 -2.64 13.13
C ARG A 218 -29.28 -1.89 11.80
N PRO A 219 -28.29 -2.15 10.94
CA PRO A 219 -28.18 -1.45 9.66
C PRO A 219 -29.31 -1.84 8.73
N ARG A 220 -29.73 -0.89 7.87
CA ARG A 220 -30.67 -1.15 6.77
C ARG A 220 -30.13 -2.17 5.77
N ASP A 221 -28.82 -2.10 5.52
CA ASP A 221 -28.07 -3.06 4.71
C ASP A 221 -27.01 -3.76 5.59
N PRO A 222 -27.17 -5.06 5.90
CA PRO A 222 -26.20 -5.82 6.68
C PRO A 222 -24.79 -5.86 6.06
N ALA A 223 -24.66 -5.70 4.75
CA ALA A 223 -23.37 -5.68 4.08
C ALA A 223 -22.61 -4.36 4.28
N ARG A 224 -23.31 -3.28 4.61
CA ARG A 224 -22.77 -1.92 4.72
C ARG A 224 -23.32 -1.20 5.95
N PRO A 225 -22.91 -1.62 7.16
CA PRO A 225 -23.31 -0.92 8.38
C PRO A 225 -22.76 0.51 8.40
N GLY A 226 -23.53 1.45 8.95
CA GLY A 226 -23.04 2.78 9.24
C GLY A 226 -21.90 2.75 10.25
N GLU A 227 -20.74 3.31 9.89
CA GLU A 227 -19.54 3.27 10.72
C GLU A 227 -18.85 4.63 10.84
N LEU A 228 -18.69 5.09 12.08
CA LEU A 228 -17.97 6.30 12.43
C LEU A 228 -16.69 5.95 13.18
N VAL A 229 -15.55 6.50 12.77
CA VAL A 229 -14.28 6.28 13.47
C VAL A 229 -14.19 7.26 14.66
N LEU A 230 -13.93 6.71 15.85
CA LEU A 230 -13.68 7.50 17.05
C LEU A 230 -12.37 8.25 16.92
N ASP A 231 -12.24 9.32 17.69
CA ASP A 231 -11.11 10.25 17.61
C ASP A 231 -9.74 9.69 18.07
N HIS A 232 -9.66 8.38 18.38
CA HIS A 232 -8.50 7.72 18.95
C HIS A 232 -7.82 6.80 17.93
N ILE A 233 -6.49 6.90 17.82
CA ILE A 233 -5.64 6.07 16.98
C ILE A 233 -4.40 5.64 17.75
N VAL A 234 -4.00 4.38 17.62
CA VAL A 234 -2.80 3.82 18.23
C VAL A 234 -1.83 3.36 17.15
N GLU A 235 -0.57 3.74 17.31
CA GLU A 235 0.57 3.13 16.62
C GLU A 235 1.33 2.29 17.65
N ARG A 236 1.40 0.98 17.44
CA ARG A 236 2.19 0.06 18.24
C ARG A 236 3.58 -0.07 17.64
N LYS A 237 4.59 0.08 18.48
CA LYS A 237 5.99 -0.01 18.06
C LYS A 237 6.78 -0.85 19.05
N ARG A 238 7.27 -2.00 18.58
CA ARG A 238 8.28 -2.76 19.31
C ARG A 238 9.61 -2.02 19.28
N LEU A 239 10.43 -2.21 20.31
CA LEU A 239 11.67 -1.46 20.46
C LEU A 239 12.69 -1.73 19.34
N ASP A 240 12.74 -2.96 18.82
CA ASP A 240 13.52 -3.35 17.64
C ASP A 240 12.99 -2.70 16.34
N ASP A 241 11.68 -2.71 16.14
CA ASP A 241 11.03 -2.02 15.01
C ASP A 241 11.24 -0.49 15.06
N LEU A 242 11.30 0.09 16.27
CA LEU A 242 11.62 1.50 16.47
C LEU A 242 13.06 1.80 16.04
N CYS A 243 14.04 0.96 16.41
CA CYS A 243 15.43 1.10 15.97
C CYS A 243 15.52 1.13 14.45
N SER A 244 14.96 0.12 13.78
CA SER A 244 14.98 0.04 12.32
C SER A 244 14.33 1.27 11.69
N SER A 245 13.21 1.73 12.23
CA SER A 245 12.45 2.87 11.70
C SER A 245 13.17 4.22 11.86
N ILE A 246 14.04 4.35 12.86
CA ILE A 246 14.88 5.55 13.02
C ILE A 246 16.00 5.54 11.99
N ILE A 247 16.64 4.38 11.78
CA ILE A 247 17.76 4.21 10.84
C ILE A 247 17.31 4.43 9.38
N ASP A 248 16.17 3.86 9.00
CA ASP A 248 15.64 3.96 7.64
C ASP A 248 14.83 5.25 7.36
N GLY A 249 14.65 6.10 8.37
CA GLY A 249 13.93 7.36 8.28
C GLY A 249 12.39 7.26 8.27
N ARG A 250 11.81 6.05 8.31
CA ARG A 250 10.35 5.84 8.33
C ARG A 250 9.68 6.39 9.59
N PHE A 251 10.39 6.47 10.70
CA PHE A 251 9.87 6.97 11.98
C PHE A 251 9.24 8.37 11.87
N ARG A 252 9.86 9.27 11.10
CA ARG A 252 9.33 10.63 10.90
C ARG A 252 8.12 10.63 9.95
N GLU A 253 8.18 9.84 8.87
CA GLU A 253 7.08 9.69 7.90
C GLU A 253 5.81 9.16 8.59
N GLN A 254 5.95 8.09 9.38
CA GLN A 254 4.82 7.44 10.08
C GLN A 254 4.10 8.44 11.01
N LYS A 255 4.85 9.16 11.84
CA LYS A 255 4.28 10.20 12.73
C LYS A 255 3.63 11.35 11.95
N PHE A 256 4.23 11.76 10.83
CA PHE A 256 3.64 12.79 9.97
C PHE A 256 2.29 12.33 9.39
N ARG A 257 2.18 11.06 8.98
CA ARG A 257 0.92 10.50 8.49
C ARG A 257 -0.15 10.43 9.60
N LEU A 258 0.23 10.04 10.82
CA LEU A 258 -0.66 10.04 11.99
C LEU A 258 -1.17 11.45 12.33
N LYS A 259 -0.34 12.48 12.25
CA LYS A 259 -0.77 13.87 12.49
C LYS A 259 -1.80 14.38 11.47
N ARG A 260 -1.83 13.81 10.26
CA ARG A 260 -2.70 14.25 9.15
C ARG A 260 -3.83 13.27 8.84
N CYS A 261 -4.10 12.31 9.73
CA CYS A 261 -5.15 11.31 9.52
C CYS A 261 -6.55 11.78 9.97
N GLY A 262 -6.66 12.96 10.58
CA GLY A 262 -7.95 13.54 11.00
C GLY A 262 -8.44 13.10 12.39
N LEU A 263 -7.65 12.31 13.12
CA LEU A 263 -7.96 11.84 14.49
C LEU A 263 -7.16 12.61 15.54
N GLY A 264 -7.85 13.09 16.58
CA GLY A 264 -7.48 13.95 17.72
C GLY A 264 -6.55 13.37 18.77
N HIS A 265 -6.75 12.09 19.08
CA HIS A 265 -6.08 11.41 20.19
C HIS A 265 -5.13 10.34 19.65
N ARG A 266 -3.87 10.75 19.42
CA ARG A 266 -2.82 9.84 18.94
C ARG A 266 -2.11 9.21 20.11
N VAL A 267 -2.12 7.89 20.14
CA VAL A 267 -1.43 7.08 21.13
C VAL A 267 -0.25 6.38 20.47
N TYR A 268 0.91 6.42 21.12
CA TYR A 268 2.10 5.70 20.70
C TYR A 268 2.37 4.62 21.76
N LEU A 269 2.08 3.38 21.41
CA LEU A 269 2.22 2.21 22.29
C LEU A 269 3.59 1.59 22.06
N VAL A 270 4.52 1.84 22.98
CA VAL A 270 5.89 1.33 22.91
C VAL A 270 5.96 0.02 23.69
N GLU A 271 6.21 -1.07 22.98
CA GLU A 271 6.37 -2.39 23.57
C GLU A 271 7.85 -2.74 23.69
N GLU A 272 8.27 -3.05 24.92
CA GLU A 272 9.58 -3.59 25.19
C GLU A 272 9.60 -5.06 24.74
N TYR A 273 10.62 -5.43 23.95
CA TYR A 273 10.75 -6.79 23.46
C TYR A 273 12.20 -7.24 23.53
N GLY A 274 12.46 -8.24 24.38
CA GLY A 274 13.78 -8.82 24.55
C GLY A 274 14.77 -7.92 25.30
N SER A 275 16.03 -8.34 25.33
CA SER A 275 17.09 -7.59 26.01
C SER A 275 17.49 -6.36 25.18
N VAL A 276 17.39 -5.18 25.79
CA VAL A 276 17.73 -3.85 25.23
C VAL A 276 19.16 -3.80 24.67
N HIS A 277 20.02 -4.73 25.09
CA HIS A 277 21.45 -4.80 24.75
C HIS A 277 21.78 -5.30 23.34
N ASN A 278 20.82 -5.83 22.56
CA ASN A 278 21.05 -6.31 21.19
C ASN A 278 20.55 -5.35 20.10
N LEU A 279 20.24 -4.11 20.46
CA LEU A 279 19.69 -3.11 19.54
C LEU A 279 20.79 -2.35 18.80
N SER A 280 20.51 -1.97 17.55
CA SER A 280 21.43 -1.23 16.67
C SER A 280 21.67 0.21 17.12
N LEU A 281 20.87 0.72 18.06
CA LEU A 281 20.93 2.09 18.56
C LEU A 281 21.08 2.10 20.09
N PRO A 282 21.79 3.10 20.66
CA PRO A 282 21.86 3.28 22.10
C PRO A 282 20.48 3.51 22.72
N GLU A 283 20.26 3.00 23.93
CA GLU A 283 19.02 3.19 24.69
C GLU A 283 18.67 4.67 24.88
N SER A 284 19.68 5.53 25.11
CA SER A 284 19.49 6.98 25.22
C SER A 284 18.84 7.60 23.97
N THR A 285 19.18 7.08 22.78
CA THR A 285 18.59 7.55 21.51
C THR A 285 17.13 7.14 21.40
N LEU A 286 16.80 5.93 21.83
CA LEU A 286 15.42 5.42 21.86
C LEU A 286 14.57 6.18 22.86
N LEU A 287 15.08 6.38 24.07
CA LEU A 287 14.41 7.16 25.11
C LEU A 287 14.17 8.59 24.64
N GLN A 288 15.16 9.22 23.99
CA GLN A 288 14.99 10.55 23.41
C GLN A 288 13.93 10.55 22.29
N ALA A 289 13.91 9.54 21.41
CA ALA A 289 12.92 9.45 20.34
C ALA A 289 11.49 9.29 20.86
N VAL A 290 11.30 8.47 21.89
CA VAL A 290 10.01 8.30 22.58
C VAL A 290 9.61 9.59 23.29
N THR A 291 10.54 10.24 24.00
CA THR A 291 10.29 11.50 24.70
C THR A 291 9.94 12.63 23.73
N ASN A 292 10.63 12.73 22.59
CA ASN A 292 10.30 13.68 21.53
C ASN A 292 8.89 13.42 20.97
N THR A 293 8.48 12.16 20.87
CA THR A 293 7.13 11.79 20.41
C THR A 293 6.05 12.25 21.41
N GLN A 294 6.35 12.21 22.70
CA GLN A 294 5.45 12.73 23.74
C GLN A 294 5.41 14.26 23.77
N VAL A 295 6.57 14.91 23.83
CA VAL A 295 6.70 16.34 24.12
C VAL A 295 6.57 17.21 22.85
N ILE A 296 7.23 16.83 21.76
CA ILE A 296 7.27 17.62 20.53
C ILE A 296 6.10 17.27 19.62
N ASP A 297 5.81 15.98 19.46
CA ASP A 297 4.73 15.53 18.58
C ASP A 297 3.34 15.56 19.25
N GLY A 298 3.29 15.64 20.58
CA GLY A 298 2.06 15.73 21.36
C GLY A 298 1.27 14.41 21.40
N PHE A 299 1.94 13.27 21.21
CA PHE A 299 1.29 11.96 21.27
C PHE A 299 1.23 11.47 22.71
N PHE A 300 0.17 10.74 23.05
CA PHE A 300 0.12 10.04 24.32
C PHE A 300 0.98 8.78 24.24
N VAL A 301 2.07 8.74 25.00
CA VAL A 301 2.96 7.57 25.02
C VAL A 301 2.54 6.61 26.13
N LYS A 302 2.26 5.36 25.75
CA LYS A 302 2.07 4.24 26.70
C LYS A 302 3.21 3.25 26.50
N ARG A 303 3.98 2.98 27.54
CA ARG A 303 4.99 1.91 27.55
C ARG A 303 4.36 0.64 28.10
N THR A 304 4.69 -0.50 27.48
CA THR A 304 4.26 -1.85 27.87
C THR A 304 5.43 -2.81 27.84
N VAL A 305 5.44 -3.76 28.76
CA VAL A 305 6.52 -4.74 28.91
C VAL A 305 6.40 -5.89 27.90
N ASP A 306 5.17 -6.25 27.52
CA ASP A 306 4.91 -7.34 26.59
C ASP A 306 3.57 -7.18 25.87
N ILE A 307 3.27 -8.14 24.99
CA ILE A 307 2.05 -8.20 24.20
C ILE A 307 0.80 -8.35 25.09
N LYS A 308 0.92 -8.99 26.25
CA LYS A 308 -0.20 -9.17 27.18
C LYS A 308 -0.59 -7.85 27.84
N GLU A 309 0.39 -7.05 28.25
CA GLU A 309 0.14 -5.70 28.77
C GLU A 309 -0.38 -4.78 27.65
N SER A 310 0.18 -4.87 26.43
CA SER A 310 -0.33 -4.19 25.24
C SER A 310 -1.82 -4.52 25.00
N ALA A 311 -2.18 -5.80 25.03
CA ALA A 311 -3.55 -6.26 24.89
C ALA A 311 -4.44 -5.74 26.03
N ALA A 312 -3.97 -5.81 27.29
CA ALA A 312 -4.72 -5.35 28.45
C ALA A 312 -4.99 -3.85 28.41
N TYR A 313 -4.01 -3.06 27.95
CA TYR A 313 -4.17 -1.64 27.71
C TYR A 313 -5.25 -1.36 26.66
N LEU A 314 -5.22 -2.05 25.51
CA LEU A 314 -6.25 -1.92 24.47
C LEU A 314 -7.64 -2.34 24.97
N ALA A 315 -7.72 -3.38 25.80
CA ALA A 315 -8.98 -3.83 26.41
C ALA A 315 -9.56 -2.78 27.37
N LEU A 316 -8.74 -2.22 28.25
CA LEU A 316 -9.13 -1.16 29.18
C LEU A 316 -9.54 0.11 28.45
N LEU A 317 -8.80 0.49 27.41
CA LEU A 317 -9.10 1.66 26.60
C LEU A 317 -10.42 1.48 25.85
N THR A 318 -10.68 0.29 25.30
CA THR A 318 -11.96 -0.04 24.65
C THR A 318 -13.14 0.11 25.61
N ARG A 319 -13.05 -0.49 26.81
CA ARG A 319 -14.10 -0.35 27.86
C ARG A 319 -14.24 1.08 28.37
N GLY A 320 -13.15 1.84 28.37
CA GLY A 320 -13.14 3.27 28.68
C GLY A 320 -13.95 4.06 27.64
N LEU A 321 -13.69 3.82 26.35
CA LEU A 321 -14.40 4.46 25.25
C LEU A 321 -15.87 4.05 25.18
N GLU A 322 -16.21 2.78 25.42
CA GLU A 322 -17.60 2.33 25.51
C GLU A 322 -18.40 3.12 26.56
N ARG A 323 -17.82 3.32 27.75
CA ARG A 323 -18.44 4.11 28.83
C ARG A 323 -18.49 5.60 28.50
N LEU A 324 -17.42 6.14 27.93
CA LEU A 324 -17.32 7.55 27.55
C LEU A 324 -18.41 7.94 26.54
N TYR A 325 -18.64 7.08 25.55
CA TYR A 325 -19.63 7.30 24.50
C TYR A 325 -21.03 6.80 24.88
N GLN A 326 -21.24 6.27 26.08
CA GLN A 326 -22.56 5.84 26.51
C GLN A 326 -23.50 7.06 26.60
N GLY A 327 -24.69 6.96 26.02
CA GLY A 327 -25.68 8.05 26.06
C GLY A 327 -25.45 9.20 25.07
N HIS A 328 -24.42 9.13 24.20
CA HIS A 328 -24.11 10.17 23.23
C HIS A 328 -24.68 9.86 21.84
N THR A 329 -25.04 10.91 21.09
CA THR A 329 -25.43 10.79 19.67
C THR A 329 -24.23 11.15 18.81
N LEU A 330 -23.86 10.26 17.90
CA LEU A 330 -22.73 10.44 17.00
C LEU A 330 -23.21 10.89 15.61
N ARG A 331 -22.47 11.81 15.00
CA ARG A 331 -22.78 12.30 13.65
C ARG A 331 -21.54 12.23 12.78
N SER A 332 -21.74 11.84 11.52
CA SER A 332 -20.70 11.96 10.50
C SER A 332 -20.32 13.43 10.28
N ARG A 333 -19.06 13.65 9.92
CA ARG A 333 -18.58 14.90 9.34
C ARG A 333 -17.83 14.59 8.05
N PRO A 334 -17.97 15.43 7.01
CA PRO A 334 -17.12 15.31 5.83
C PRO A 334 -15.66 15.56 6.22
N TRP A 335 -14.73 15.10 5.38
CA TRP A 335 -13.34 15.50 5.49
C TRP A 335 -13.26 17.03 5.39
N GLY A 336 -12.93 17.72 6.48
CA GLY A 336 -12.84 19.17 6.48
C GLY A 336 -11.89 19.66 5.38
N THR A 337 -12.24 20.77 4.72
CA THR A 337 -11.31 21.48 3.86
C THR A 337 -10.07 21.86 4.69
N PRO A 338 -8.83 21.70 4.18
CA PRO A 338 -7.59 22.02 4.91
C PRO A 338 -7.40 23.50 5.30
N GLY A 339 -8.46 24.31 5.27
CA GLY A 339 -8.43 25.77 5.32
C GLY A 339 -9.29 26.44 6.39
N ASP A 340 -10.05 25.69 7.20
CA ASP A 340 -10.58 26.26 8.44
C ASP A 340 -9.65 25.87 9.59
N PRO A 341 -8.70 26.74 9.97
CA PRO A 341 -8.21 26.69 11.34
C PRO A 341 -9.44 26.99 12.18
N GLU A 342 -9.97 26.00 12.91
CA GLU A 342 -10.91 26.32 13.97
C GLU A 342 -10.23 27.37 14.85
N SER A 343 -10.81 28.56 14.73
CA SER A 343 -10.41 29.78 15.40
C SER A 343 -10.40 29.50 16.90
N GLY A 344 -9.21 29.59 17.49
CA GLY A 344 -9.00 29.69 18.93
C GLY A 344 -9.41 28.48 19.77
N ALA A 345 -8.41 27.76 20.30
CA ALA A 345 -8.31 27.26 21.67
C ALA A 345 -9.62 26.98 22.46
N ARG A 346 -10.63 26.36 21.86
CA ARG A 346 -11.71 25.72 22.58
C ARG A 346 -11.27 24.30 22.90
N PRO A 347 -11.31 23.85 24.16
CA PRO A 347 -11.07 22.45 24.47
C PRO A 347 -12.07 21.63 23.64
N THR A 348 -11.55 20.75 22.79
CA THR A 348 -12.37 19.80 22.03
C THR A 348 -13.28 19.08 23.00
N PRO A 349 -14.62 19.07 22.80
CA PRO A 349 -15.53 18.40 23.71
C PRO A 349 -15.14 16.93 23.79
N ASN A 350 -14.99 16.42 25.01
CA ASN A 350 -14.73 15.01 25.27
C ASN A 350 -16.03 14.40 25.86
N PRO A 351 -16.72 13.50 25.15
CA PRO A 351 -16.34 12.90 23.86
C PRO A 351 -16.65 13.75 22.62
N LEU A 352 -15.82 13.58 21.58
CA LEU A 352 -16.07 14.15 20.27
C LEU A 352 -17.23 13.40 19.59
N CYS A 353 -18.35 14.07 19.37
CA CYS A 353 -19.53 13.46 18.76
C CYS A 353 -19.64 13.70 17.25
N SER A 354 -18.77 14.54 16.67
CA SER A 354 -18.66 14.80 15.24
C SER A 354 -17.44 14.03 14.69
N LEU A 355 -17.71 12.91 14.01
CA LEU A 355 -16.72 11.89 13.69
C LEU A 355 -16.63 11.65 12.18
N LEU A 356 -15.45 11.25 11.69
CA LEU A 356 -15.29 10.85 10.30
C LEU A 356 -15.98 9.50 10.07
N THR A 357 -16.44 9.23 8.85
CA THR A 357 -16.80 7.86 8.49
C THR A 357 -15.55 6.99 8.42
N PHE A 358 -15.66 5.69 8.71
CA PHE A 358 -14.52 4.79 8.59
C PHE A 358 -13.97 4.73 7.15
N SER A 359 -14.86 4.83 6.15
CA SER A 359 -14.50 4.86 4.74
C SER A 359 -13.66 6.10 4.40
N ASP A 360 -14.08 7.27 4.83
CA ASP A 360 -13.36 8.53 4.54
C ASP A 360 -12.02 8.57 5.25
N PHE A 361 -11.96 8.13 6.51
CA PHE A 361 -10.73 7.90 7.26
C PHE A 361 -9.75 7.01 6.50
N ASN A 362 -10.19 5.81 6.16
CA ASN A 362 -9.27 4.82 5.60
C ASN A 362 -8.85 5.18 4.17
N THR A 363 -9.74 5.78 3.37
CA THR A 363 -9.43 6.25 2.01
C THR A 363 -8.53 7.49 2.04
N GLY A 364 -8.82 8.45 2.91
CA GLY A 364 -8.01 9.67 3.10
C GLY A 364 -6.61 9.39 3.66
N ALA A 365 -6.37 8.21 4.21
CA ALA A 365 -5.07 7.77 4.74
C ALA A 365 -4.18 7.02 3.72
N ILE A 366 -4.70 6.71 2.53
CA ILE A 366 -3.97 6.02 1.47
C ILE A 366 -2.70 6.82 1.10
N LYS A 367 -1.56 6.12 1.01
CA LYS A 367 -0.24 6.75 0.75
C LYS A 367 -0.20 7.54 -0.56
N ASN A 368 -0.97 7.12 -1.56
CA ASN A 368 -1.04 7.74 -2.87
C ASN A 368 -2.13 8.82 -2.89
N LYS A 369 -1.92 9.90 -2.12
CA LYS A 369 -2.77 11.08 -2.23
C LYS A 369 -2.52 11.76 -3.57
N ALA A 370 -3.55 12.40 -4.13
CA ALA A 370 -3.40 13.30 -5.26
C ALA A 370 -2.29 14.32 -4.92
N GLN A 371 -1.28 14.42 -5.78
CA GLN A 371 -0.14 15.30 -5.57
C GLN A 371 -0.36 16.55 -6.41
N SER A 372 -0.20 17.73 -5.81
CA SER A 372 -0.20 18.96 -6.58
C SER A 372 1.11 19.13 -7.34
N VAL A 373 1.07 19.79 -8.50
CA VAL A 373 2.28 20.15 -9.26
C VAL A 373 3.27 20.92 -8.38
N ARG A 374 2.74 21.79 -7.52
CA ARG A 374 3.49 22.57 -6.53
C ARG A 374 4.28 21.66 -5.55
N GLU A 375 3.65 20.64 -5.00
CA GLU A 375 4.29 19.70 -4.06
C GLU A 375 5.29 18.76 -4.75
N VAL A 376 4.98 18.33 -5.98
CA VAL A 376 5.93 17.54 -6.79
C VAL A 376 7.16 18.39 -7.10
N PHE A 377 6.97 19.64 -7.50
CA PHE A 377 8.06 20.55 -7.82
C PHE A 377 8.95 20.85 -6.61
N ALA A 378 8.36 21.09 -5.43
CA ALA A 378 9.12 21.23 -4.19
C ALA A 378 10.01 20.01 -3.90
N ARG A 379 9.49 18.79 -4.11
CA ARG A 379 10.25 17.54 -3.92
C ARG A 379 11.34 17.35 -4.96
N GLN A 380 11.12 17.77 -6.20
CA GLN A 380 12.13 17.78 -7.26
C GLN A 380 13.29 18.71 -6.89
N LEU A 381 13.00 19.93 -6.43
CA LEU A 381 14.03 20.88 -5.99
C LEU A 381 14.88 20.34 -4.83
N MET A 382 14.25 19.64 -3.88
CA MET A 382 14.96 19.01 -2.76
C MET A 382 15.90 17.86 -3.15
N GLN A 383 15.87 17.38 -4.40
CA GLN A 383 16.86 16.41 -4.90
C GLN A 383 18.24 17.05 -5.09
N VAL A 384 18.31 18.38 -5.23
CA VAL A 384 19.58 19.10 -5.35
C VAL A 384 20.19 19.28 -3.96
N ARG A 385 21.41 18.77 -3.77
CA ARG A 385 22.13 18.84 -2.50
C ARG A 385 22.27 20.30 -2.05
N GLY A 386 21.82 20.59 -0.82
CA GLY A 386 21.85 21.93 -0.24
C GLY A 386 20.53 22.71 -0.33
N ILE A 387 19.51 22.17 -1.03
CA ILE A 387 18.14 22.67 -1.01
C ILE A 387 17.34 21.93 0.08
N SER A 388 17.15 22.60 1.21
CA SER A 388 16.27 22.13 2.29
C SER A 388 14.80 22.43 1.98
N GLY A 389 13.88 21.85 2.75
CA GLY A 389 12.44 22.14 2.62
C GLY A 389 12.10 23.64 2.75
N GLU A 390 12.82 24.39 3.60
CA GLU A 390 12.63 25.84 3.72
C GLU A 390 13.06 26.60 2.45
N LYS A 391 14.14 26.16 1.80
CA LYS A 391 14.61 26.75 0.55
C LYS A 391 13.69 26.39 -0.62
N ALA A 392 13.25 25.14 -0.68
CA ALA A 392 12.27 24.68 -1.67
C ALA A 392 10.94 25.44 -1.51
N ALA A 393 10.45 25.64 -0.28
CA ALA A 393 9.25 26.43 -0.03
C ALA A 393 9.40 27.88 -0.54
N ALA A 394 10.52 28.54 -0.25
CA ALA A 394 10.79 29.90 -0.73
C ALA A 394 10.87 29.99 -2.27
N LEU A 395 11.48 29.00 -2.92
CA LEU A 395 11.51 28.91 -4.38
C LEU A 395 10.11 28.75 -4.97
N VAL A 396 9.32 27.85 -4.39
CA VAL A 396 7.98 27.51 -4.87
C VAL A 396 6.97 28.61 -4.55
N ASP A 397 7.20 29.43 -3.52
CA ASP A 397 6.44 30.66 -3.27
C ASP A 397 6.61 31.67 -4.40
N ARG A 398 7.83 31.82 -4.93
CA ARG A 398 8.10 32.74 -6.05
C ARG A 398 7.72 32.17 -7.42
N TYR A 399 7.92 30.87 -7.61
CA TYR A 399 7.66 30.13 -8.84
C TYR A 399 6.88 28.86 -8.50
N SER A 400 5.55 28.91 -8.63
CA SER A 400 4.68 27.84 -8.15
C SER A 400 4.77 26.52 -8.91
N THR A 401 5.34 26.55 -10.12
CA THR A 401 5.45 25.40 -11.03
C THR A 401 6.78 25.40 -11.78
N PRO A 402 7.23 24.25 -12.31
CA PRO A 402 8.43 24.18 -13.15
C PRO A 402 8.32 25.08 -14.39
N ALA A 403 7.14 25.13 -15.01
CA ALA A 403 6.89 25.99 -16.18
C ALA A 403 7.04 27.47 -15.84
N SER A 404 6.59 27.91 -14.65
CA SER A 404 6.78 29.29 -14.20
C SER A 404 8.26 29.64 -14.00
N LEU A 405 9.07 28.69 -13.50
CA LEU A 405 10.51 28.89 -13.38
C LEU A 405 11.20 28.92 -14.75
N LEU A 406 10.84 28.02 -15.66
CA LEU A 406 11.38 27.98 -17.03
C LEU A 406 11.04 29.26 -17.81
N ALA A 407 9.81 29.74 -17.71
CA ALA A 407 9.40 31.00 -18.33
C ALA A 407 10.21 32.20 -17.79
N ALA A 408 10.56 32.19 -16.50
CA ALA A 408 11.42 33.22 -15.92
C ALA A 408 12.87 33.13 -16.43
N TYR A 409 13.38 31.94 -16.69
CA TYR A 409 14.70 31.76 -17.31
C TYR A 409 14.72 32.16 -18.79
N ASP A 410 13.66 31.86 -19.53
CA ASP A 410 13.51 32.24 -20.95
C ASP A 410 13.39 33.77 -21.12
N ALA A 411 12.76 34.44 -20.15
CA ALA A 411 12.69 35.90 -20.12
C ALA A 411 14.03 36.60 -19.82
N CYS A 412 15.06 35.88 -19.35
CA CYS A 412 16.38 36.46 -19.12
C CYS A 412 17.15 36.64 -20.43
N ALA A 413 17.81 37.79 -20.59
CA ALA A 413 18.54 38.09 -21.83
C ALA A 413 19.95 37.48 -21.86
N THR A 414 20.53 37.16 -20.70
CA THR A 414 21.91 36.68 -20.61
C THR A 414 22.06 35.45 -19.70
N PRO A 415 23.05 34.57 -19.96
CA PRO A 415 23.31 33.39 -19.12
C PRO A 415 23.66 33.78 -17.68
N LYS A 416 24.35 34.91 -17.49
CA LYS A 416 24.75 35.41 -16.17
C LYS A 416 23.54 35.87 -15.35
N GLU A 417 22.51 36.39 -16.01
CA GLU A 417 21.24 36.76 -15.37
C GLU A 417 20.49 35.52 -14.91
N GLN A 418 20.43 34.46 -15.74
CA GLN A 418 19.86 33.16 -15.36
C GLN A 418 20.59 32.56 -14.15
N GLU A 419 21.92 32.60 -14.12
CA GLU A 419 22.71 32.10 -12.98
C GLU A 419 22.40 32.85 -11.67
N MET A 420 22.03 34.13 -11.74
CA MET A 420 21.78 34.98 -10.58
C MET A 420 20.30 35.13 -10.23
N LEU A 421 19.38 34.66 -11.07
CA LEU A 421 17.93 34.85 -10.96
C LEU A 421 17.36 34.44 -9.60
N LEU A 422 17.86 33.35 -9.03
CA LEU A 422 17.37 32.79 -7.76
C LEU A 422 18.24 33.20 -6.56
N SER A 423 19.37 33.85 -6.79
CA SER A 423 20.39 34.12 -5.76
C SER A 423 19.87 35.01 -4.62
N THR A 424 18.93 35.90 -4.92
CA THR A 424 18.35 36.89 -4.00
C THR A 424 17.08 36.40 -3.28
N ILE A 425 16.59 35.19 -3.61
CA ILE A 425 15.41 34.62 -2.97
C ILE A 425 15.68 34.43 -1.48
N LYS A 426 14.75 34.92 -0.67
CA LYS A 426 14.85 34.89 0.79
C LYS A 426 14.28 33.58 1.31
N CYS A 427 15.08 32.86 2.08
CA CYS A 427 14.75 31.52 2.59
C CYS A 427 14.67 31.50 4.12
N GLY A 428 13.67 30.78 4.61
CA GLY A 428 13.48 30.50 6.04
C GLY A 428 13.14 31.73 6.89
N ARG A 429 13.13 31.55 8.21
CA ARG A 429 12.73 32.59 9.17
C ARG A 429 13.68 33.79 9.19
N LEU A 430 14.96 33.56 8.93
CA LEU A 430 16.00 34.58 8.96
C LEU A 430 16.12 35.34 7.62
N GLN A 431 15.25 35.06 6.64
CA GLN A 431 15.23 35.72 5.33
C GLN A 431 16.62 35.75 4.68
N ARG A 432 17.36 34.63 4.78
CA ARG A 432 18.70 34.53 4.21
C ARG A 432 18.61 34.33 2.70
N ASN A 433 19.53 34.92 1.96
CA ASN A 433 19.60 34.70 0.51
C ASN A 433 19.90 33.22 0.21
N LEU A 434 19.25 32.67 -0.83
CA LEU A 434 19.54 31.33 -1.35
C LEU A 434 21.01 31.19 -1.73
N GLY A 435 21.57 32.26 -2.28
CA GLY A 435 22.97 32.39 -2.64
C GLY A 435 23.26 32.05 -4.10
N PRO A 436 24.35 32.58 -4.66
CA PRO A 436 24.67 32.46 -6.09
C PRO A 436 25.02 31.03 -6.49
N VAL A 437 25.60 30.23 -5.58
CA VAL A 437 26.01 28.85 -5.88
C VAL A 437 24.80 27.97 -6.22
N LEU A 438 23.78 27.98 -5.36
CA LEU A 438 22.56 27.19 -5.59
C LEU A 438 21.75 27.73 -6.77
N SER A 439 21.73 29.05 -6.96
CA SER A 439 21.09 29.68 -8.13
C SER A 439 21.72 29.22 -9.44
N ARG A 440 23.06 29.18 -9.53
CA ARG A 440 23.80 28.65 -10.67
C ARG A 440 23.55 27.16 -10.88
N THR A 441 23.52 26.35 -9.82
CA THR A 441 23.23 24.90 -9.96
C THR A 441 21.84 24.66 -10.54
N LEU A 442 20.84 25.43 -10.11
CA LEU A 442 19.48 25.32 -10.64
C LEU A 442 19.39 25.86 -12.08
N SER A 443 20.09 26.94 -12.41
CA SER A 443 20.10 27.43 -13.79
C SER A 443 20.73 26.41 -14.74
N GLN A 444 21.81 25.74 -14.33
CA GLN A 444 22.40 24.63 -15.08
C GLN A 444 21.41 23.47 -15.24
N LEU A 445 20.67 23.11 -14.19
CA LEU A 445 19.69 22.03 -14.25
C LEU A 445 18.55 22.30 -15.24
N TYR A 446 18.05 23.54 -15.30
CA TYR A 446 16.87 23.89 -16.09
C TYR A 446 17.17 24.52 -17.46
N CYS A 447 18.37 25.07 -17.68
CA CYS A 447 18.72 25.80 -18.91
C CYS A 447 19.75 25.08 -19.80
N THR A 448 20.30 23.93 -19.37
CA THR A 448 21.24 23.17 -20.21
C THR A 448 20.48 22.41 -21.28
N TYR A 449 20.73 22.72 -22.55
CA TYR A 449 20.14 22.04 -23.71
C TYR A 449 20.74 20.65 -23.97
N SER A 450 21.97 20.42 -23.51
CA SER A 450 22.67 19.14 -23.63
C SER A 450 22.21 18.15 -22.55
N PRO A 451 22.40 16.84 -22.75
CA PRO A 451 22.17 15.84 -21.71
C PRO A 451 22.93 16.17 -20.43
N LEU A 452 22.23 16.13 -19.30
CA LEU A 452 22.85 16.28 -17.98
C LEU A 452 23.66 15.01 -17.68
N THR A 453 24.97 15.17 -17.51
CA THR A 453 25.92 14.09 -17.17
C THR A 453 26.10 13.91 -15.67
#